data_AF-Q40423-F1
#
_entry.id   AF-Q40423-F1
#
_cell.length_a   1.000
_cell.length_b   1.000
_cell.length_c   1.000
_cell.angle_alpha   90.00
_cell.angle_beta   90.00
_cell.angle_gamma   90.00
#
_symmetry.space_group_name_H-M   'P 1'
#
loop_
_entity.id
_entity.type
_entity.pdbx_description
1 polymer ?
#
loop_
_entity_poly.entity_id
_entity_poly.type
_entity_poly.pdbx_seq_one_letter_code
_entity_poly.pdbx_strand_id
1 'polypeptide(L)'
;MQEDCNLVLYDLDKPIWATNTGGLDRRCHLSMQSDGNLVVYSPRNNPIWASNTGGENGNYVCVLQKDRNVVIYGTARWATGTNIHGAGIVGVPGSAPQNSTAEMMKLVRKYLITK
;
A
#
# COMPACT_ATOMS: atom_id res chain seq x y z
N MET A 1 -10.15 -9.80 6.51
CA MET A 1 -10.47 -9.36 7.89
C MET A 1 -11.87 -9.85 8.21
N GLN A 2 -12.00 -10.75 9.17
CA GLN A 2 -13.30 -11.34 9.55
C GLN A 2 -14.05 -10.45 10.55
N GLU A 3 -15.36 -10.66 10.68
CA GLU A 3 -16.21 -9.89 11.61
C GLU A 3 -15.88 -10.09 13.08
N ASP A 4 -15.32 -11.26 13.42
CA ASP A 4 -14.94 -11.69 14.77
C ASP A 4 -13.55 -11.17 15.19
N CYS A 5 -13.00 -10.21 14.44
CA CYS A 5 -11.68 -9.65 14.64
C CYS A 5 -10.49 -10.56 14.32
N ASN A 6 -10.70 -11.68 13.63
CA ASN A 6 -9.59 -12.49 13.14
C ASN A 6 -9.13 -12.05 11.73
N LEU A 7 -7.83 -11.84 11.55
CA LEU A 7 -7.24 -11.69 10.22
C LEU A 7 -6.71 -13.06 9.79
N VAL A 8 -7.29 -13.61 8.73
CA VAL A 8 -7.01 -14.98 8.28
C VAL A 8 -6.69 -14.97 6.79
N LEU A 9 -5.65 -15.71 6.42
CA LEU A 9 -5.37 -16.07 5.04
C LEU A 9 -5.95 -17.46 4.77
N TYR A 10 -6.76 -17.54 3.72
CA TYR A 10 -7.41 -18.76 3.28
C TYR A 10 -6.81 -19.26 1.96
N ASP A 11 -6.73 -20.58 1.84
CA ASP A 11 -6.54 -21.30 0.57
C ASP A 11 -7.85 -22.04 0.28
N LEU A 12 -8.67 -21.46 -0.59
CA LEU A 12 -10.10 -21.80 -0.73
C LEU A 12 -10.82 -21.69 0.62
N ASP A 13 -11.29 -22.82 1.17
CA ASP A 13 -12.00 -22.87 2.46
C ASP A 13 -11.08 -23.25 3.63
N LYS A 14 -9.78 -23.51 3.36
CA LYS A 14 -8.82 -23.92 4.39
C LYS A 14 -8.09 -22.71 4.96
N PRO A 15 -8.19 -22.41 6.27
CA PRO A 15 -7.35 -21.41 6.89
C PRO A 15 -5.91 -21.92 6.92
N ILE A 16 -4.97 -21.12 6.40
CA ILE A 16 -3.55 -21.49 6.32
C ILE A 16 -2.65 -20.60 7.20
N TRP A 17 -3.13 -19.43 7.59
CA TRP A 17 -2.49 -18.56 8.56
C TRP A 17 -3.54 -17.65 9.22
N ALA A 18 -3.35 -17.30 10.49
CA ALA A 18 -4.23 -16.37 11.20
C ALA A 18 -3.47 -15.58 12.27
N THR A 19 -4.00 -14.40 12.61
CA THR A 19 -3.55 -13.61 13.78
C THR A 19 -3.98 -14.22 15.11
N ASN A 20 -4.96 -15.15 15.08
CA ASN A 20 -5.56 -15.78 16.25
C ASN A 20 -6.19 -14.77 17.23
N THR A 21 -6.82 -13.74 16.68
CA THR A 21 -7.53 -12.68 17.43
C THR A 21 -9.05 -12.81 17.37
N GLY A 22 -9.54 -13.95 16.88
CA GLY A 22 -10.97 -14.25 16.80
C GLY A 22 -11.65 -14.22 18.17
N GLY A 23 -12.79 -13.53 18.26
CA GLY A 23 -13.60 -13.43 19.46
C GLY A 23 -13.13 -12.39 20.48
N LEU A 24 -12.03 -11.67 20.23
CA LEU A 24 -11.57 -10.60 21.13
C LEU A 24 -12.46 -9.36 21.09
N ASP A 25 -13.06 -9.06 19.93
CA ASP A 25 -14.03 -7.99 19.73
C ASP A 25 -14.84 -8.29 18.45
N ARG A 26 -15.60 -7.32 17.92
CA ARG A 26 -16.24 -7.42 16.60
C ARG A 26 -15.98 -6.18 15.76
N ARG A 27 -16.03 -6.31 14.43
CA ARG A 27 -15.86 -5.19 13.48
C ARG A 27 -14.50 -4.48 13.58
N CYS A 28 -13.44 -5.25 13.83
CA CYS A 28 -12.07 -4.74 13.76
C CYS A 28 -11.68 -4.38 12.33
N HIS A 29 -10.64 -3.55 12.22
CA HIS A 29 -10.06 -3.15 10.93
C HIS A 29 -8.56 -3.42 10.88
N LEU A 30 -8.06 -3.67 9.68
CA LEU A 30 -6.63 -3.83 9.40
C LEU A 30 -6.08 -2.50 8.87
N SER A 31 -4.95 -2.07 9.39
CA SER A 31 -4.29 -0.83 8.97
C SER A 31 -2.81 -1.09 8.68
N MET A 32 -2.36 -0.69 7.49
CA MET A 32 -0.95 -0.62 7.15
C MET A 32 -0.45 0.79 7.51
N GLN A 33 0.32 0.89 8.58
CA GLN A 33 0.82 2.17 9.08
C GLN A 33 1.98 2.70 8.23
N SER A 34 2.23 4.00 8.34
CA SER A 34 3.29 4.68 7.59
C SER A 34 4.70 4.33 8.09
N ASP A 35 4.84 3.72 9.26
CA ASP A 35 6.11 3.21 9.77
C ASP A 35 6.41 1.76 9.32
N GLY A 36 5.55 1.16 8.50
CA GLY A 36 5.71 -0.22 8.05
C GLY A 36 5.14 -1.28 8.99
N ASN A 37 4.39 -0.89 10.03
CA ASN A 37 3.72 -1.83 10.92
C ASN A 37 2.29 -2.15 10.47
N LEU A 38 1.98 -3.44 10.26
CA LEU A 38 0.64 -3.90 9.93
C LEU A 38 -0.09 -4.24 11.22
N VAL A 39 -1.20 -3.55 11.50
CA VAL A 39 -1.87 -3.61 12.80
C VAL A 39 -3.36 -3.91 12.62
N VAL A 40 -3.87 -4.84 13.43
CA VAL A 40 -5.31 -5.04 13.61
C VAL A 40 -5.76 -4.19 14.79
N TYR A 41 -6.76 -3.36 14.54
CA TYR A 41 -7.35 -2.46 15.53
C TYR A 41 -8.78 -2.86 15.87
N SER A 42 -9.12 -2.77 17.16
CA SER A 42 -10.50 -2.85 17.62
C SER A 42 -11.32 -1.63 17.14
N PRO A 43 -12.66 -1.67 17.22
CA PRO A 43 -13.49 -0.50 16.92
C PRO A 43 -13.20 0.73 17.77
N ARG A 44 -12.55 0.52 18.93
CA ARG A 44 -12.12 1.59 19.85
C ARG A 44 -10.72 2.12 19.53
N ASN A 45 -10.13 1.71 18.40
CA ASN A 45 -8.77 2.04 17.97
C ASN A 45 -7.67 1.52 18.93
N ASN A 46 -7.94 0.46 19.69
CA ASN A 46 -6.90 -0.23 20.45
C ASN A 46 -6.23 -1.29 19.56
N PRO A 47 -4.89 -1.36 19.51
CA PRO A 47 -4.21 -2.40 18.76
C PRO A 47 -4.41 -3.76 19.46
N ILE A 48 -4.87 -4.76 18.71
CA ILE A 48 -5.08 -6.13 19.23
C ILE A 48 -4.09 -7.15 18.65
N TRP A 49 -3.42 -6.80 17.54
CA TRP A 49 -2.31 -7.55 16.96
C TRP A 49 -1.44 -6.63 16.11
N ALA A 50 -0.14 -6.90 16.02
CA ALA A 50 0.79 -6.18 15.15
C ALA A 50 1.83 -7.13 14.54
N SER A 51 2.29 -6.82 13.33
CA SER A 51 3.43 -7.52 12.70
C SER A 51 4.76 -7.24 13.39
N ASN A 52 4.84 -6.18 14.20
CA ASN A 52 6.04 -5.71 14.89
C ASN A 52 7.17 -5.36 13.92
N THR A 53 6.81 -4.77 12.78
CA THR A 53 7.74 -4.35 11.73
C THR A 53 7.87 -2.82 11.64
N GLY A 54 7.44 -2.11 12.68
CA GLY A 54 7.55 -0.66 12.75
C GLY A 54 9.01 -0.20 12.65
N GLY A 55 9.27 0.76 11.77
CA GLY A 55 10.58 1.28 11.46
C GLY A 55 10.52 2.76 11.08
N GLU A 56 11.22 3.13 10.01
CA GLU A 56 11.20 4.50 9.51
C GLU A 56 9.84 4.88 8.92
N ASN A 57 9.45 6.15 9.06
CA ASN A 57 8.24 6.66 8.42
C ASN A 57 8.43 6.76 6.90
N GLY A 58 7.50 6.20 6.12
CA GLY A 58 7.57 6.18 4.66
C GLY A 58 6.35 5.54 4.00
N ASN A 59 6.52 5.16 2.73
CA ASN A 59 5.48 4.49 1.96
C ASN A 59 5.73 2.98 1.98
N TYR A 60 4.74 2.23 2.46
CA TYR A 60 4.75 0.78 2.54
C TYR A 60 3.54 0.19 1.82
N VAL A 61 3.69 -1.03 1.30
CA VAL A 61 2.59 -1.80 0.70
C VAL A 61 2.60 -3.21 1.27
N CYS A 62 1.41 -3.72 1.61
CA CYS A 62 1.20 -5.11 1.98
C CYS A 62 0.62 -5.85 0.77
N VAL A 63 1.29 -6.92 0.32
CA VAL A 63 0.98 -7.61 -0.94
C VAL A 63 0.73 -9.09 -0.66
N LEU A 64 -0.43 -9.59 -1.09
CA LEU A 64 -0.66 -11.02 -1.26
C LEU A 64 -0.06 -11.44 -2.62
N GLN A 65 0.96 -12.29 -2.56
CA GLN A 65 1.74 -12.70 -3.72
C GLN A 65 1.17 -13.98 -4.37
N LYS A 66 1.58 -14.24 -5.61
CA LYS A 66 1.16 -15.42 -6.39
C LYS A 66 1.62 -16.76 -5.81
N ASP A 67 2.63 -16.74 -4.95
CA ASP A 67 3.19 -17.91 -4.24
C ASP A 67 2.50 -18.16 -2.88
N ARG A 68 1.38 -17.46 -2.63
CA ARG A 68 0.57 -17.55 -1.40
C ARG A 68 1.23 -16.89 -0.18
N ASN A 69 2.30 -16.12 -0.34
CA ASN A 69 2.89 -15.35 0.74
C ASN A 69 2.21 -13.98 0.89
N VAL A 70 2.21 -13.42 2.11
CA VAL A 70 1.78 -12.05 2.39
C VAL A 70 2.98 -11.28 2.91
N VAL A 71 3.40 -10.24 2.17
CA VAL A 71 4.67 -9.54 2.41
C VAL A 71 4.46 -8.04 2.48
N ILE A 72 5.11 -7.42 3.46
CA ILE A 72 5.22 -5.96 3.58
C ILE A 72 6.48 -5.51 2.86
N TYR A 73 6.33 -4.59 1.91
CA TYR A 73 7.42 -3.96 1.18
C TYR A 73 7.52 -2.47 1.53
N GLY A 74 8.74 -1.98 1.71
CA GLY A 74 9.05 -0.56 1.87
C GLY A 74 10.48 -0.34 2.38
N THR A 75 10.90 0.92 2.54
CA THR A 75 10.25 2.12 2.00
C THR A 75 10.40 2.20 0.47
N ALA A 76 9.57 3.02 -0.18
CA ALA A 76 9.71 3.30 -1.61
C ALA A 76 11.11 3.82 -1.94
N ARG A 77 11.82 3.13 -2.84
CA ARG A 77 13.20 3.47 -3.21
C ARG A 77 13.29 4.44 -4.39
N TRP A 78 12.30 4.41 -5.28
CA TRP A 78 12.21 5.30 -6.45
C TRP A 78 10.74 5.44 -6.88
N ALA A 79 10.39 6.57 -7.47
CA ALA A 79 9.08 6.81 -8.06
C ALA A 79 9.18 7.71 -9.30
N THR A 80 8.23 7.58 -10.23
CA THR A 80 8.11 8.47 -11.40
C THR A 80 7.70 9.91 -11.05
N GLY A 81 7.11 10.13 -9.87
CA GLY A 81 6.64 11.44 -9.41
C GLY A 81 5.38 11.96 -10.11
N THR A 82 4.56 11.07 -10.67
CA THR A 82 3.36 11.44 -11.46
C THR A 82 2.04 11.29 -10.69
N ASN A 83 2.07 11.18 -9.36
CA ASN A 83 0.88 11.05 -8.52
C ASN A 83 0.07 12.36 -8.50
N ILE A 84 -1.26 12.24 -8.69
CA ILE A 84 -2.19 13.38 -8.80
C ILE A 84 -3.02 13.57 -7.53
N HIS A 85 -2.39 13.74 -6.36
CA HIS A 85 -3.14 14.13 -5.15
C HIS A 85 -2.33 15.17 -4.35
N GLY A 86 -2.74 16.43 -4.50
CA GLY A 86 -2.06 17.63 -4.00
C GLY A 86 -1.31 18.39 -5.10
N ALA A 87 -2.01 18.85 -6.16
CA ALA A 87 -1.43 19.78 -7.14
C ALA A 87 -1.05 21.09 -6.45
N GLY A 88 0.14 21.13 -5.88
CA GLY A 88 0.57 22.22 -5.01
C GLY A 88 1.96 22.05 -4.43
N ILE A 89 2.95 21.56 -5.17
CA ILE A 89 4.34 22.04 -5.07
C ILE A 89 4.96 22.03 -6.48
N VAL A 90 5.30 23.24 -6.93
CA VAL A 90 6.22 23.51 -8.03
C VAL A 90 7.60 23.00 -7.61
N GLY A 91 8.06 21.90 -8.18
CA GLY A 91 9.46 21.51 -8.14
C GLY A 91 10.19 22.11 -9.34
N VAL A 92 10.80 23.28 -9.15
CA VAL A 92 11.84 23.80 -10.06
C VAL A 92 13.04 24.20 -9.21
N PRO A 93 14.18 23.50 -9.27
CA PRO A 93 15.46 24.16 -9.17
C PRO A 93 15.88 24.56 -10.58
N GLY A 94 15.75 25.85 -10.88
CA GLY A 94 16.33 26.48 -12.07
C GLY A 94 15.43 26.53 -13.30
N SER A 95 14.97 27.75 -13.59
CA SER A 95 14.49 28.28 -14.88
C SER A 95 13.14 27.77 -15.45
N ALA A 96 12.18 28.70 -15.49
CA ALA A 96 11.08 28.71 -16.46
C ALA A 96 11.63 29.16 -17.85
N PRO A 97 10.94 28.90 -18.99
CA PRO A 97 9.66 29.54 -19.24
C PRO A 97 8.56 28.64 -19.82
N GLN A 98 7.37 29.24 -19.79
CA GLN A 98 6.11 28.80 -20.36
C GLN A 98 6.21 28.34 -21.82
N ASN A 99 5.47 27.28 -22.17
CA ASN A 99 4.59 27.34 -23.32
C ASN A 99 3.48 26.29 -23.24
N SER A 100 2.35 26.74 -23.77
CA SER A 100 1.01 26.20 -23.79
C SER A 100 0.85 24.84 -24.46
N THR A 101 -0.16 24.09 -23.98
CA THR A 101 -1.02 23.15 -24.72
C THR A 101 -0.38 22.24 -25.77
N ALA A 102 -0.44 20.93 -25.49
CA ALA A 102 -0.20 19.81 -26.39
C ALA A 102 1.26 19.51 -26.75
N GLU A 103 1.95 18.66 -25.97
CA GLU A 103 3.10 17.81 -26.41
C GLU A 103 3.57 16.88 -25.24
N MET A 104 2.67 16.25 -24.48
CA MET A 104 3.06 15.27 -23.44
C MET A 104 2.21 13.99 -23.49
N MET A 105 1.97 13.48 -24.70
CA MET A 105 1.45 12.13 -24.91
C MET A 105 2.05 11.49 -26.17
N LYS A 106 3.38 11.33 -26.18
CA LYS A 106 4.07 10.63 -27.28
C LYS A 106 5.21 9.74 -26.80
N LEU A 107 4.95 8.83 -25.87
CA LEU A 107 5.87 7.71 -25.65
C LEU A 107 5.22 6.39 -25.18
N VAL A 108 4.05 6.04 -25.75
CA VAL A 108 3.54 4.64 -25.67
C VAL A 108 3.13 4.08 -27.04
N ARG A 109 2.92 4.92 -28.07
CA ARG A 109 2.52 4.45 -29.41
C ARG A 109 3.63 4.00 -30.36
N LYS A 110 4.91 3.91 -29.93
CA LYS A 110 6.02 3.52 -30.83
C LYS A 110 6.56 2.09 -30.63
N TYR A 111 5.98 1.28 -29.75
CA TYR A 111 6.47 -0.10 -29.50
C TYR A 111 5.47 -1.23 -29.78
N LEU A 112 4.32 -0.95 -30.42
CA LEU A 112 3.35 -1.99 -30.81
C LEU A 112 3.01 -2.02 -32.31
N ILE A 113 3.77 -1.35 -33.18
CA ILE A 113 3.73 -1.60 -34.63
C ILE A 113 5.18 -1.56 -35.14
N THR A 114 5.63 -2.67 -35.74
CA THR A 114 6.98 -3.00 -36.27
C THR A 114 8.09 -3.15 -35.22
N LYS A 115 8.71 -4.32 -35.00
CA LYS A 115 8.99 -5.49 -35.85
C LYS A 115 8.61 -6.80 -35.18
#